data_AF-A0AAP0WXB9-F1
#
_entry.id   AF-A0AAP0WXB9-F1
#
_cell.length_a   1.000
_cell.length_b   1.000
_cell.length_c   1.000
_cell.angle_alpha   90.00
_cell.angle_beta   90.00
_cell.angle_gamma   90.00
#
_symmetry.space_group_name_H-M   'P 1'
#
loop_
_entity.id
_entity.type
_entity.pdbx_description
1 polymer ?
#
loop_
_entity_poly.entity_id
_entity_poly.type
_entity_poly.pdbx_seq_one_letter_code
_entity_poly.pdbx_strand_id
1 'polypeptide(L)'
;MNDIRNSWVSTGCSIVLDGWIDKKSQNFANILVDNPKGPMYLCSSDISASIIEGNALQSLIDGVLDEVGVKNVVQIVTYSTSSCMEVVGKLLMEKHSMVFWTVSASHCMELILEKIELIGSVKTILDKATTITKFFHSNAKILKLMRNYTEGHNLVKSSKFRLAKLFLNLEKIVLEKKNLESVFMLNE
;
A
#
# COMPACT_ATOMS: atom_id res chain seq x y z
N MET A 1 18.73 -2.67 -18.54
CA MET A 1 18.41 -1.28 -18.12
C MET A 1 18.30 -0.34 -19.32
N ASN A 2 19.32 -0.24 -20.19
CA ASN A 2 19.20 0.59 -21.40
C ASN A 2 18.04 0.20 -22.31
N ASP A 3 17.75 -1.09 -22.46
CA ASP A 3 16.61 -1.54 -23.28
C ASP A 3 15.25 -1.09 -22.72
N ILE A 4 15.10 -1.04 -21.39
CA ILE A 4 13.88 -0.55 -20.74
C ILE A 4 13.76 0.96 -20.98
N ARG A 5 14.81 1.73 -20.69
CA ARG A 5 14.82 3.20 -20.90
C ARG A 5 14.55 3.58 -22.36
N ASN A 6 15.18 2.90 -23.30
CA ASN A 6 15.00 3.15 -24.73
C ASN A 6 13.57 2.84 -25.21
N SER A 7 12.90 1.89 -24.57
CA SER A 7 11.54 1.51 -24.95
C SER A 7 10.47 2.55 -24.62
N TRP A 8 10.72 3.47 -23.68
CA TRP A 8 9.77 4.51 -23.28
C TRP A 8 9.28 5.38 -24.45
N VAL A 9 10.14 5.64 -25.43
CA VAL A 9 9.79 6.43 -26.63
C VAL A 9 8.73 5.72 -27.48
N SER A 10 8.74 4.39 -27.49
CA SER A 10 7.82 3.57 -28.30
C SER A 10 6.57 3.14 -27.55
N THR A 11 6.67 2.89 -26.25
CA THR A 11 5.56 2.35 -25.44
C THR A 11 4.87 3.39 -24.58
N GLY A 12 5.50 4.55 -24.39
CA GLY A 12 5.24 5.39 -23.23
C GLY A 12 5.66 4.72 -21.92
N CYS A 13 5.49 5.44 -20.81
CA CYS A 13 5.73 4.94 -19.46
C CYS A 13 4.84 5.66 -18.44
N SER A 14 4.71 5.07 -17.26
CA SER A 14 4.07 5.67 -16.09
C SER A 14 5.14 5.98 -15.04
N ILE A 15 5.10 7.18 -14.47
CA ILE A 15 5.88 7.46 -13.25
C ILE A 15 5.06 6.97 -12.07
N VAL A 16 5.65 6.17 -11.19
CA VAL A 16 4.99 5.63 -10.01
C VAL A 16 5.68 6.18 -8.77
N LEU A 17 4.91 6.89 -7.94
CA LEU A 17 5.36 7.38 -6.65
C LEU A 17 4.98 6.34 -5.58
N ASP A 18 5.95 5.96 -4.76
CA ASP A 18 5.76 5.04 -3.63
C ASP A 18 6.35 5.67 -2.38
N GLY A 19 5.48 6.22 -1.52
CA GLY A 19 5.92 6.93 -0.33
C GLY A 19 5.78 6.14 0.94
N TRP A 20 6.66 6.47 1.87
CA TRP A 20 6.78 5.82 3.15
C TRP A 20 7.31 6.79 4.20
N ILE A 21 7.01 6.47 5.45
CA ILE A 21 7.44 7.27 6.59
C ILE A 21 8.48 6.45 7.35
N ASP A 22 9.63 7.06 7.64
CA ASP A 22 10.67 6.41 8.40
C ASP A 22 10.37 6.42 9.91
N LYS A 23 11.26 5.80 10.71
CA LYS A 23 11.08 5.75 12.17
C LYS A 23 11.19 7.11 12.86
N LYS A 24 11.72 8.13 12.17
CA LYS A 24 11.87 9.50 12.64
C LYS A 24 10.72 10.40 12.18
N SER A 25 9.67 9.84 11.58
CA SER A 25 8.54 10.57 11.00
C SER A 25 8.91 11.46 9.80
N GLN A 26 10.02 11.16 9.13
CA GLN A 26 10.40 11.77 7.86
C GLN A 26 9.64 11.06 6.72
N ASN A 27 9.13 11.85 5.78
CA ASN A 27 8.40 11.36 4.63
C ASN A 27 9.37 11.21 3.46
N PHE A 28 9.39 10.04 2.84
CA PHE A 28 10.19 9.76 1.66
C PHE A 28 9.28 9.32 0.52
N ALA A 29 9.71 9.60 -0.71
CA ALA A 29 9.10 9.05 -1.91
C ALA A 29 10.15 8.32 -2.74
N ASN A 30 9.86 7.07 -3.09
CA ASN A 30 10.53 6.35 -4.15
C ASN A 30 9.85 6.70 -5.48
N ILE A 31 10.64 6.93 -6.51
CA ILE A 31 10.17 7.28 -7.85
C ILE A 31 10.61 6.16 -8.78
N LEU A 32 9.64 5.51 -9.39
CA LEU A 32 9.84 4.45 -10.37
C LEU A 32 9.27 4.89 -11.71
N VAL A 33 9.82 4.33 -12.79
CA VAL A 33 9.29 4.46 -14.14
C VAL A 33 8.89 3.08 -14.60
N ASP A 34 7.60 2.86 -14.80
CA ASP A 34 7.04 1.58 -15.21
C ASP A 34 6.57 1.61 -16.66
N ASN A 35 6.82 0.50 -17.36
CA ASN A 35 6.35 0.32 -18.72
C ASN A 35 6.19 -1.18 -19.03
N PRO A 36 5.72 -1.58 -20.23
CA PRO A 36 5.52 -2.99 -20.57
C PRO A 36 6.78 -3.87 -20.53
N LYS A 37 7.99 -3.28 -20.51
CA LYS A 37 9.25 -4.02 -20.36
C LYS A 37 9.65 -4.21 -18.90
N GLY A 38 8.98 -3.51 -17.98
CA GLY A 38 9.11 -3.65 -16.54
C GLY A 38 9.45 -2.33 -15.83
N PRO A 39 9.39 -2.33 -14.49
CA PRO A 39 9.68 -1.15 -13.70
C PRO A 39 11.17 -0.90 -13.59
N MET A 40 11.54 0.38 -13.57
CA MET A 40 12.88 0.86 -13.30
C MET A 40 12.84 1.85 -12.14
N TYR A 41 13.63 1.60 -11.11
CA TYR A 41 13.85 2.57 -10.05
C TYR A 41 14.65 3.75 -10.59
N LEU A 42 14.20 4.97 -10.31
CA LEU A 42 14.88 6.20 -10.73
C LEU A 42 15.64 6.82 -9.56
N CYS A 43 14.91 7.17 -8.50
CA CYS A 43 15.49 7.78 -7.31
C CYS A 43 14.57 7.64 -6.09
N SER A 44 15.10 8.03 -4.94
CA SER A 44 14.33 8.25 -3.71
C SER A 44 14.67 9.63 -3.19
N SER A 45 13.69 10.32 -2.62
CA SER A 45 13.90 11.68 -2.10
C SER A 45 13.16 11.86 -0.78
N ASP A 46 13.77 12.64 0.11
CA ASP A 46 13.10 13.16 1.30
C ASP A 46 12.11 14.24 0.86
N ILE A 47 10.83 14.01 1.13
CA ILE A 47 9.71 14.91 0.82
C ILE A 47 9.09 15.50 2.09
N SER A 48 9.75 15.38 3.25
CA SER A 48 9.27 15.91 4.53
C SER A 48 9.07 17.42 4.46
N ALA A 49 10.01 18.13 3.85
CA ALA A 49 9.94 19.57 3.65
C ALA A 49 8.80 19.96 2.68
N SER A 50 8.43 19.07 1.75
CA SER A 50 7.40 19.34 0.75
C SER A 50 5.97 19.35 1.31
N ILE A 51 5.77 18.82 2.52
CA ILE A 51 4.50 18.94 3.26
C ILE A 51 4.33 20.39 3.79
N ILE A 52 5.43 21.12 3.96
CA ILE A 52 5.50 22.46 4.54
C ILE A 52 5.67 23.53 3.44
N GLU A 53 6.49 23.23 2.43
CA GLU A 53 6.79 24.08 1.28
C GLU A 53 6.10 23.53 0.03
N GLY A 54 4.98 24.17 -0.36
CA GLY A 54 4.04 23.66 -1.37
C GLY A 54 4.58 23.46 -2.80
N ASN A 55 5.83 23.84 -3.08
CA ASN A 55 6.46 23.80 -4.40
C ASN A 55 7.63 22.80 -4.52
N ALA A 56 8.13 22.22 -3.42
CA ALA A 56 9.27 21.31 -3.45
C ALA A 56 8.94 19.98 -4.15
N LEU A 57 7.79 19.38 -3.85
CA LEU A 57 7.34 18.13 -4.48
C LEU A 57 7.03 18.33 -5.97
N GLN A 58 6.43 19.47 -6.34
CA GLN A 58 6.21 19.80 -7.74
C GLN A 58 7.53 19.90 -8.50
N SER A 59 8.52 20.60 -7.94
CA SER A 59 9.85 20.76 -8.55
C SER A 59 10.57 19.42 -8.71
N LEU A 60 10.45 18.53 -7.71
CA LEU A 60 10.98 17.17 -7.78
C LEU A 60 10.36 16.39 -8.96
N ILE A 61 9.03 16.42 -9.09
CA ILE A 61 8.33 15.68 -10.15
C ILE A 61 8.60 16.30 -11.53
N ASP A 62 8.68 17.62 -11.63
CA ASP A 62 9.09 18.31 -12.86
C ASP A 62 10.49 17.85 -13.31
N GLY A 63 11.46 17.75 -12.40
CA GLY A 63 12.80 17.24 -12.72
C GLY A 63 12.78 15.79 -13.21
N VAL A 64 11.91 14.96 -12.64
CA VAL A 64 11.71 13.58 -13.11
C VAL A 64 11.09 13.55 -14.50
N LEU A 65 10.09 14.39 -14.76
CA LEU A 65 9.46 14.52 -16.07
C LEU A 65 10.47 14.96 -17.14
N ASP A 66 11.39 15.86 -16.79
CA ASP A 66 12.47 16.29 -17.68
C ASP A 66 13.48 15.16 -17.95
N GLU A 67 13.87 14.40 -16.92
CA GLU A 67 14.79 13.27 -17.06
C GLU A 67 14.20 12.12 -17.91
N VAL A 68 12.91 11.83 -17.74
CA VAL A 68 12.20 10.79 -18.50
C VAL A 68 11.81 11.28 -19.90
N GLY A 69 11.63 12.59 -20.04
CA GLY A 69 11.07 13.26 -21.19
C GLY A 69 9.54 13.22 -21.15
N VAL A 70 8.91 14.38 -20.89
CA VAL A 70 7.44 14.55 -20.74
C VAL A 70 6.62 13.81 -21.81
N LYS A 71 7.05 13.87 -23.08
CA LYS A 71 6.38 13.20 -24.22
C LYS A 71 6.30 11.68 -24.11
N ASN A 72 7.17 11.06 -23.30
CA ASN A 72 7.20 9.62 -23.07
C ASN A 72 6.31 9.23 -21.89
N VAL A 73 5.83 10.19 -21.10
CA VAL A 73 5.06 9.94 -19.87
C VAL A 73 3.58 10.02 -20.19
N VAL A 74 2.88 8.92 -19.91
CA VAL A 74 1.42 8.83 -20.08
C VAL A 74 0.72 9.29 -18.81
N GLN A 75 1.24 8.90 -17.64
CA GLN A 75 0.64 9.24 -16.36
C GLN A 75 1.65 9.26 -15.22
N ILE A 76 1.28 9.92 -14.14
CA ILE A 76 1.91 9.84 -12.83
C ILE A 76 0.90 9.17 -11.88
N VAL A 77 1.30 8.06 -11.27
CA VAL A 77 0.52 7.28 -10.31
C VAL A 77 0.98 7.62 -8.90
N THR A 78 0.12 8.26 -8.10
CA THR A 78 0.41 8.58 -6.70
C THR A 78 -0.07 7.49 -5.73
N TYR A 79 0.64 7.32 -4.63
CA TYR A 79 0.31 6.37 -3.56
C TYR A 79 -0.68 6.92 -2.52
N SER A 80 -1.03 8.21 -2.56
CA SER A 80 -1.94 8.80 -1.57
C SER A 80 -2.85 9.88 -2.15
N THR A 81 -3.96 10.10 -1.45
CA THR A 81 -4.95 11.17 -1.70
C THR A 81 -4.81 12.29 -0.66
N SER A 82 -3.59 12.58 -0.23
CA SER A 82 -3.35 13.70 0.68
C SER A 82 -3.60 15.03 -0.04
N SER A 83 -4.02 16.06 0.69
CA SER A 83 -4.27 17.39 0.11
C SER A 83 -3.06 17.94 -0.64
N CYS A 84 -1.85 17.71 -0.12
CA CYS A 84 -0.59 18.06 -0.79
C CYS A 84 -0.46 17.38 -2.17
N MET A 85 -0.69 16.07 -2.24
CA MET A 85 -0.62 15.31 -3.49
C MET A 85 -1.69 15.74 -4.50
N GLU A 86 -2.91 16.03 -4.02
CA GLU A 86 -3.98 16.51 -4.89
C GLU A 86 -3.67 17.89 -5.50
N VAL A 87 -3.10 18.81 -4.72
CA VAL A 87 -2.70 20.14 -5.20
C VAL A 87 -1.58 20.01 -6.23
N VAL A 88 -0.53 19.23 -5.93
CA VAL A 88 0.58 19.01 -6.85
C VAL A 88 0.12 18.35 -8.14
N GLY A 89 -0.77 17.34 -8.05
CA GLY A 89 -1.34 16.69 -9.22
C GLY A 89 -2.10 17.64 -10.13
N LYS A 90 -2.92 18.53 -9.56
CA LYS A 90 -3.63 19.57 -10.33
C LYS A 90 -2.67 20.51 -11.04
N LEU A 91 -1.66 21.03 -10.32
CA LEU A 91 -0.67 21.95 -10.89
C LEU A 91 0.14 21.29 -12.02
N LEU A 92 0.49 20.01 -11.88
CA LEU A 92 1.21 19.27 -12.92
C LEU A 92 0.33 19.01 -14.15
N MET A 93 -0.95 18.69 -13.97
CA MET A 93 -1.88 18.51 -15.09
C MET A 93 -2.14 19.83 -15.84
N GLU A 94 -2.17 20.97 -15.13
CA GLU A 94 -2.26 22.30 -15.75
C GLU A 94 -1.01 22.64 -16.57
N LYS A 95 0.17 22.32 -16.04
CA LYS A 95 1.46 22.59 -16.69
C LYS A 95 1.74 21.64 -17.86
N HIS A 96 1.38 20.37 -17.73
CA HIS A 96 1.69 19.28 -18.67
C HIS A 96 0.40 18.60 -19.12
N SER A 97 -0.34 19.24 -20.04
CA SER A 97 -1.70 18.84 -20.44
C SER A 97 -1.85 17.42 -21.04
N MET A 98 -0.74 16.78 -21.41
CA MET A 98 -0.71 15.40 -21.94
C MET A 98 -0.46 14.34 -20.86
N VAL A 99 -0.11 14.73 -19.63
CA VAL A 99 0.22 13.82 -18.53
C VAL A 99 -0.98 13.71 -17.59
N PHE A 100 -1.47 12.49 -17.38
CA PHE A 100 -2.54 12.24 -16.41
C PHE A 100 -1.99 12.10 -14.98
N TRP A 101 -2.72 12.60 -14.00
CA TRP A 101 -2.50 12.28 -12.59
C TRP A 101 -3.52 11.27 -12.11
N THR A 102 -3.07 10.11 -11.63
CA THR A 102 -3.93 9.03 -11.16
C THR A 102 -3.52 8.55 -9.78
N VAL A 103 -4.48 7.98 -9.05
CA VAL A 103 -4.24 7.39 -7.72
C VAL A 103 -4.08 5.89 -7.89
N SER A 104 -3.15 5.30 -7.15
CA SER A 104 -2.92 3.86 -7.17
C SER A 104 -4.18 3.08 -6.82
N ALA A 105 -4.49 2.05 -7.62
CA ALA A 105 -5.58 1.12 -7.35
C ALA A 105 -5.43 0.45 -5.97
N SER A 106 -4.18 0.25 -5.49
CA SER A 106 -3.95 -0.32 -4.17
C SER A 106 -4.39 0.61 -3.04
N HIS A 107 -4.17 1.92 -3.19
CA HIS A 107 -4.65 2.93 -2.25
C HIS A 107 -6.18 3.01 -2.28
N CYS A 108 -6.79 2.97 -3.47
CA CYS A 108 -8.25 2.91 -3.60
C CYS A 108 -8.86 1.68 -2.89
N MET A 109 -8.23 0.51 -3.01
CA MET A 109 -8.66 -0.70 -2.28
C MET A 109 -8.55 -0.51 -0.77
N GLU A 110 -7.48 0.11 -0.27
CA GLU A 110 -7.34 0.38 1.16
C GLU A 110 -8.44 1.32 1.68
N LEU A 111 -8.77 2.38 0.94
CA LEU A 111 -9.90 3.26 1.27
C LEU A 111 -11.25 2.54 1.29
N ILE A 112 -11.48 1.61 0.34
CA ILE A 112 -12.71 0.79 0.32
C ILE A 112 -12.78 -0.06 1.59
N LEU A 113 -11.68 -0.72 1.96
CA LEU A 113 -11.61 -1.54 3.18
C LEU A 113 -11.81 -0.69 4.44
N GLU A 114 -11.31 0.55 4.47
CA GLU A 114 -11.53 1.48 5.58
C GLU A 114 -13.01 1.82 5.74
N LYS A 115 -13.71 2.12 4.63
CA LYS A 115 -15.15 2.37 4.66
C LYS A 115 -15.95 1.15 5.10
N ILE A 116 -15.55 -0.05 4.69
CA ILE A 116 -16.17 -1.30 5.13
C ILE A 116 -15.95 -1.53 6.63
N GLU A 117 -14.76 -1.28 7.15
CA GLU A 117 -14.46 -1.38 8.58
C GLU A 117 -15.35 -0.47 9.43
N LEU A 118 -15.69 0.73 8.93
CA LEU A 118 -16.56 1.68 9.66
C LEU A 118 -18.00 1.22 9.82
N ILE A 119 -18.46 0.19 9.08
CA ILE A 119 -19.79 -0.39 9.27
C ILE A 119 -19.82 -1.06 10.66
N GLY A 120 -20.71 -0.61 11.55
CA GLY A 120 -20.67 -0.99 12.97
C GLY A 120 -20.65 -2.50 13.26
N SER A 121 -21.40 -3.29 12.49
CA SER A 121 -21.39 -4.76 12.59
C SER A 121 -20.04 -5.35 12.15
N VAL A 122 -19.49 -4.86 11.04
CA VAL A 122 -18.18 -5.29 10.50
C VAL A 122 -17.08 -4.93 11.48
N LYS A 123 -17.05 -3.70 12.00
CA LYS A 123 -16.10 -3.26 13.02
C LYS A 123 -16.07 -4.22 14.21
N THR A 124 -17.25 -4.54 14.74
CA THR A 124 -17.40 -5.46 15.88
C THR A 124 -16.85 -6.84 15.56
N ILE A 125 -17.04 -7.34 14.35
CA ILE A 125 -16.50 -8.64 13.90
C ILE A 125 -14.97 -8.57 13.80
N LEU A 126 -14.42 -7.51 13.20
CA LEU A 126 -12.97 -7.33 13.04
C LEU A 126 -12.27 -7.15 14.40
N ASP A 127 -12.88 -6.47 15.36
CA ASP A 127 -12.39 -6.33 16.73
C ASP A 127 -12.34 -7.68 17.46
N LYS A 128 -13.37 -8.51 17.31
CA LYS A 128 -13.40 -9.89 17.83
C LYS A 128 -12.34 -10.76 17.17
N ALA A 129 -12.22 -10.71 15.84
CA ALA A 129 -11.19 -11.44 15.10
C ALA A 129 -9.78 -11.04 15.55
N THR A 130 -9.56 -9.74 15.79
CA THR A 130 -8.30 -9.22 16.33
C THR A 130 -8.03 -9.75 17.73
N THR A 131 -9.04 -9.79 18.59
CA THR A 131 -8.95 -10.37 19.95
C THR A 131 -8.57 -11.85 19.91
N ILE A 132 -9.24 -12.66 19.08
CA ILE A 132 -8.94 -14.09 18.90
C ILE A 132 -7.50 -14.27 18.40
N THR A 133 -7.11 -13.51 17.38
CA THR A 133 -5.77 -13.59 16.80
C THR A 133 -4.70 -13.25 17.85
N LYS A 134 -4.91 -12.18 18.63
CA LYS A 134 -4.02 -11.77 19.74
C LYS A 134 -3.94 -12.84 20.82
N PHE A 135 -5.05 -13.45 21.20
CA PHE A 135 -5.08 -14.53 22.19
C PHE A 135 -4.17 -15.68 21.78
N PHE A 136 -4.32 -16.21 20.56
CA PHE A 136 -3.48 -17.32 20.09
C PHE A 136 -2.01 -16.96 19.92
N HIS A 137 -1.69 -15.69 19.66
CA HIS A 137 -0.31 -15.21 19.51
C HIS A 137 0.29 -14.67 20.81
N SER A 138 -0.47 -14.63 21.91
CA SER A 138 -0.01 -14.07 23.19
C SER A 138 1.02 -14.96 23.89
N ASN A 139 0.97 -16.28 23.67
CA ASN A 139 1.82 -17.26 24.34
C ASN A 139 2.24 -18.35 23.36
N ALA A 140 3.54 -18.69 23.33
CA ALA A 140 4.09 -19.72 22.47
C ALA A 140 3.43 -21.11 22.67
N LYS A 141 2.99 -21.45 23.90
CA LYS A 141 2.29 -22.70 24.20
C LYS A 141 0.90 -22.73 23.54
N ILE A 142 0.14 -21.64 23.66
CA ILE A 142 -1.19 -21.50 23.05
C ILE A 142 -1.08 -21.48 21.52
N LEU A 143 -0.07 -20.79 20.98
CA LEU A 143 0.22 -20.76 19.56
C LEU A 143 0.55 -22.15 19.02
N LYS A 144 1.39 -22.91 19.73
CA LYS A 144 1.73 -24.29 19.37
C LYS A 144 0.51 -25.21 19.43
N LEU A 145 -0.31 -25.06 20.47
CA LEU A 145 -1.56 -25.81 20.61
C LEU A 145 -2.48 -25.55 19.41
N MET A 146 -2.76 -24.29 19.10
CA MET A 146 -3.58 -23.92 17.93
C MET A 146 -3.03 -24.52 16.63
N ARG A 147 -1.72 -24.40 16.39
CA ARG A 147 -1.06 -24.98 15.21
C ARG A 147 -1.22 -26.49 15.10
N ASN A 148 -1.28 -27.22 16.22
CA ASN A 148 -1.51 -28.67 16.16
C ASN A 148 -2.92 -29.01 15.64
N TYR A 149 -3.92 -28.14 15.89
CA TYR A 149 -5.29 -28.33 15.43
C TYR A 149 -5.54 -27.76 14.03
N THR A 150 -4.76 -26.76 13.61
CA THR A 150 -4.88 -26.12 12.29
C THR A 150 -3.87 -26.67 11.29
N GLU A 151 -3.28 -27.84 11.53
CA GLU A 151 -2.25 -28.47 10.66
C GLU A 151 -1.05 -27.53 10.35
N GLY A 152 -0.71 -26.68 11.31
CA GLY A 152 0.38 -25.70 11.20
C GLY A 152 -0.03 -24.36 10.59
N HIS A 153 -1.29 -24.16 10.19
CA HIS A 153 -1.76 -22.89 9.65
C HIS A 153 -1.74 -21.78 10.70
N ASN A 154 -1.19 -20.63 10.32
CA ASN A 154 -1.24 -19.41 11.12
C ASN A 154 -2.50 -18.60 10.82
N LEU A 155 -3.10 -18.03 11.87
CA LEU A 155 -4.23 -17.10 11.73
C LEU A 155 -3.80 -15.71 11.25
N VAL A 156 -2.53 -15.34 11.43
CA VAL A 156 -1.98 -14.06 10.96
C VAL A 156 -1.41 -14.25 9.56
N LYS A 157 -1.95 -13.51 8.59
CA LYS A 157 -1.38 -13.40 7.24
C LYS A 157 -0.60 -12.10 7.08
N SER A 158 0.54 -12.16 6.39
CA SER A 158 1.28 -10.94 6.02
C SER A 158 0.55 -10.23 4.89
N SER A 159 0.36 -8.92 5.03
CA SER A 159 -0.15 -8.03 3.99
C SER A 159 0.62 -6.73 4.06
N LYS A 160 0.86 -6.10 2.89
CA LYS A 160 1.43 -4.75 2.83
C LYS A 160 0.47 -3.71 3.43
N PHE A 161 -0.83 -3.91 3.26
CA PHE A 161 -1.87 -3.01 3.78
C PHE A 161 -2.35 -3.47 5.15
N ARG A 162 -2.40 -2.54 6.10
CA ARG A 162 -2.83 -2.80 7.48
C ARG A 162 -4.27 -3.28 7.53
N LEU A 163 -5.16 -2.67 6.74
CA LEU A 163 -6.57 -3.02 6.73
C LEU A 163 -6.81 -4.39 6.08
N ALA A 164 -6.17 -4.68 4.96
CA ALA A 164 -6.26 -5.99 4.32
C ALA A 164 -5.83 -7.13 5.27
N LYS A 165 -4.86 -6.89 6.16
CA LYS A 165 -4.47 -7.87 7.19
C LYS A 165 -5.63 -8.26 8.10
N LEU A 166 -6.49 -7.31 8.49
CA LEU A 166 -7.63 -7.61 9.37
C LEU A 166 -8.63 -8.56 8.70
N PHE A 167 -8.97 -8.29 7.43
CA PHE A 167 -9.87 -9.13 6.65
C PHE A 167 -9.29 -10.51 6.35
N LEU A 168 -7.99 -10.60 6.02
CA LEU A 168 -7.31 -11.87 5.80
C LEU A 168 -7.24 -12.73 7.07
N ASN A 169 -7.04 -12.11 8.24
CA ASN A 169 -7.08 -12.83 9.51
C ASN A 169 -8.49 -13.33 9.82
N LEU A 170 -9.52 -12.53 9.55
CA LEU A 170 -10.91 -12.94 9.69
C LEU A 170 -11.23 -14.14 8.78
N GLU A 171 -10.84 -14.09 7.50
CA GLU A 171 -10.97 -15.20 6.55
C GLU A 171 -10.36 -16.48 7.11
N LYS A 172 -9.14 -16.39 7.65
CA LYS A 172 -8.46 -17.54 8.27
C LYS A 172 -9.19 -18.09 9.49
N ILE A 173 -9.72 -17.23 10.37
CA ILE A 173 -10.51 -17.67 11.53
C ILE A 173 -11.78 -18.41 11.07
N VAL A 174 -12.43 -17.93 10.01
CA VAL A 174 -13.63 -18.58 9.46
C VAL A 174 -13.29 -19.95 8.85
N LEU A 175 -12.20 -20.05 8.09
CA LEU A 175 -11.73 -21.31 7.50
C LEU A 175 -11.35 -22.34 8.58
N GLU A 176 -10.69 -21.89 9.65
CA GLU A 176 -10.24 -22.75 10.75
C GLU A 176 -11.26 -22.90 11.88
N LYS A 177 -12.50 -22.41 11.71
CA LYS A 177 -13.47 -22.28 12.80
C LYS A 177 -13.63 -23.55 13.65
N LYS A 178 -13.85 -24.70 13.01
CA LYS A 178 -14.04 -25.99 13.70
C LYS A 178 -12.78 -26.43 14.47
N ASN A 179 -11.61 -26.19 13.89
CA ASN A 179 -10.32 -26.51 14.51
C ASN A 179 -10.11 -25.62 15.75
N LEU A 180 -10.41 -24.32 15.64
CA LEU A 180 -10.31 -23.38 16.75
C LEU A 180 -11.30 -23.69 17.88
N GLU A 181 -12.55 -24.04 17.56
CA GLU A 181 -13.54 -24.47 18.56
C GLU A 181 -13.02 -25.69 19.35
N SER A 182 -12.39 -26.65 18.67
CA SER A 182 -11.81 -27.85 19.31
C SER A 182 -10.69 -27.50 20.31
N VAL A 183 -9.92 -26.43 20.08
CA VAL A 183 -8.88 -25.97 21.03
C VAL A 183 -9.50 -25.51 22.35
N PHE A 184 -10.68 -24.89 22.32
CA PHE A 184 -11.34 -24.37 23.53
C PHE A 184 -12.08 -25.47 24.31
N MET A 185 -12.62 -26.48 23.62
CA MET A 185 -13.38 -27.58 24.25
C MET A 185 -12.50 -28.58 25.02
N LEU A 186 -11.17 -28.51 24.93
CA LEU A 186 -10.23 -29.40 25.64
C LEU A 186 -9.59 -28.76 26.88
N ASN A 187 -9.97 -27.51 27.21
CA ASN A 187 -9.55 -26.85 28.45
C ASN A 187 -10.63 -26.92 29.55
N GLU A 188 -11.68 -27.74 29.38
CA GLU A 188 -12.55 -28.26 30.44
C GLU A 188 -12.20 -29.73 30.72
#